data_AF-A0A9D4PV97-F1
#
_entry.id   AF-A0A9D4PV97-F1
#
_cell.length_a   1.000
_cell.length_b   1.000
_cell.length_c   1.000
_cell.angle_alpha   90.00
_cell.angle_beta   90.00
_cell.angle_gamma   90.00
#
_symmetry.space_group_name_H-M   'P 1'
#
loop_
_entity.id
_entity.type
_entity.pdbx_description
1 polymer ?
#
loop_
_entity_poly.entity_id
_entity_poly.type
_entity_poly.pdbx_seq_one_letter_code
_entity_poly.pdbx_strand_id
1 'polypeptide(L)'
;MGRYTGYTAGFEFKVVEHALGNENRAAGQHFSIDPMHKEANFSTECLFLAMQASHLGVVPAMARYGRRLRVLRELQRLAQEMAASQPLWEDGPAAVHNRRLLAKWRAQARRVAQSKLCADAGLLDPLLLSRCFGLYNLAAAVFMAVLQSAPADASSLPKLFAAYPEWYIEDIADFLLFVIQYRAQAVEAAEASLVELLAQLLCSANRLGKPYLSAKLVEVLFCATVAGSCGQLAGRLLDLPCAQQQLGPALMRFYTDVESTGAASEFYDKFTIRYHISALREMACMAYIVPCLP
;
A
#
# COMPACT_ATOMS: atom_id res chain seq x y z
N MET A 1 35.11 -9.34 -34.98
CA MET A 1 35.16 -8.01 -34.33
C MET A 1 34.26 -7.05 -35.10
N GLY A 2 32.96 -7.06 -34.81
CA GLY A 2 32.00 -6.14 -35.42
C GLY A 2 31.89 -4.89 -34.57
N ARG A 3 32.16 -3.72 -35.19
CA ARG A 3 32.02 -2.40 -34.56
C ARG A 3 30.53 -2.09 -34.43
N TYR A 4 30.01 -2.00 -33.22
CA TYR A 4 28.73 -1.34 -32.96
C TYR A 4 28.99 0.16 -32.84
N THR A 5 28.64 0.88 -33.90
CA THR A 5 28.54 2.34 -33.93
C THR A 5 27.43 2.79 -32.97
N GLY A 6 27.78 3.74 -32.11
CA GLY A 6 26.91 4.27 -31.07
C GLY A 6 25.63 4.88 -31.61
N TYR A 7 24.50 4.39 -31.10
CA TYR A 7 23.24 5.12 -31.09
C TYR A 7 23.17 5.89 -29.77
N THR A 8 23.60 7.14 -29.75
CA THR A 8 23.15 8.10 -28.74
C THR A 8 21.73 8.53 -29.10
N ALA A 9 20.76 7.65 -28.86
CA ALA A 9 19.37 8.04 -28.83
C ALA A 9 19.16 8.82 -27.52
N GLY A 10 18.91 10.13 -27.62
CA GLY A 10 18.48 10.91 -26.48
C GLY A 10 17.21 10.30 -25.90
N PHE A 11 17.32 9.69 -24.72
CA PHE A 11 16.16 9.19 -23.99
C PHE A 11 15.44 10.39 -23.37
N GLU A 12 14.38 10.85 -24.04
CA GLU A 12 13.40 11.76 -23.45
C GLU A 12 12.58 11.00 -22.40
N PHE A 13 12.96 11.13 -21.12
CA PHE A 13 12.07 10.71 -20.02
C PHE A 13 10.95 11.74 -19.87
N LYS A 14 9.78 11.46 -20.44
CA LYS A 14 8.54 12.11 -20.00
C LYS A 14 8.27 11.67 -18.57
N VAL A 15 8.12 12.65 -17.67
CA VAL A 15 7.61 12.41 -16.31
C VAL A 15 6.29 11.64 -16.41
N VAL A 16 6.18 10.58 -15.60
CA VAL A 16 5.01 9.69 -15.53
C VAL A 16 3.77 10.53 -15.23
N GLU A 17 2.64 10.27 -15.91
CA GLU A 17 1.34 10.97 -15.74
C GLU A 17 0.78 10.94 -14.29
N HIS A 18 1.50 10.29 -13.37
CA HIS A 18 1.11 9.95 -12.01
C HIS A 18 2.29 10.14 -11.04
N ALA A 19 2.83 11.36 -10.95
CA ALA A 19 3.93 11.69 -10.05
C ALA A 19 3.44 12.02 -8.62
N LEU A 20 4.33 11.93 -7.62
CA LEU A 20 4.01 12.10 -6.20
C LEU A 20 3.61 13.52 -5.79
N GLY A 21 4.02 14.57 -6.51
CA GLY A 21 3.75 15.96 -6.15
C GLY A 21 2.38 16.49 -6.59
N ASN A 22 1.76 17.35 -5.77
CA ASN A 22 0.53 18.11 -6.10
C ASN A 22 0.64 18.99 -7.34
N GLU A 23 1.86 19.37 -7.71
CA GLU A 23 2.10 20.12 -8.92
C GLU A 23 2.27 19.18 -10.11
N ASN A 24 1.16 18.91 -10.81
CA ASN A 24 1.15 18.40 -12.19
C ASN A 24 1.96 19.29 -13.18
N ARG A 25 2.63 20.35 -12.70
CA ARG A 25 3.57 21.18 -13.46
C ARG A 25 4.86 20.45 -13.82
N ALA A 26 5.22 19.35 -13.15
CA ALA A 26 6.39 18.56 -13.52
C ALA A 26 6.17 17.70 -14.78
N ALA A 27 4.90 17.40 -15.14
CA ALA A 27 4.57 16.71 -16.38
C ALA A 27 4.93 17.60 -17.59
N GLY A 28 6.08 17.31 -18.21
CA GLY A 28 6.63 18.11 -19.30
C GLY A 28 7.66 19.17 -18.90
N GLN A 29 8.04 19.28 -17.63
CA GLN A 29 9.22 20.08 -17.25
C GLN A 29 10.50 19.30 -17.57
N HIS A 30 11.34 19.90 -18.42
CA HIS A 30 12.69 19.41 -18.66
C HIS A 30 13.49 19.47 -17.36
N PHE A 31 13.77 18.30 -16.78
CA PHE A 31 14.90 18.19 -15.88
C PHE A 31 16.14 18.37 -16.73
N SER A 32 16.86 19.46 -16.55
CA SER A 32 18.19 19.63 -17.14
C SER A 32 19.08 18.55 -16.52
N ILE A 33 19.19 17.41 -17.19
CA ILE A 33 20.23 16.44 -16.90
C ILE A 33 21.53 17.18 -17.21
N ASP A 34 22.27 17.53 -16.18
CA ASP A 34 23.60 18.13 -16.34
C ASP A 34 24.38 17.20 -17.30
N PRO A 35 24.86 17.67 -18.47
CA PRO A 35 25.46 16.82 -19.50
C PRO A 35 26.70 16.04 -19.03
N MET A 36 27.18 16.31 -17.81
CA MET A 36 28.15 15.49 -17.08
C MET A 36 27.58 14.22 -16.43
N HIS A 37 26.28 13.95 -16.50
CA HIS A 37 25.67 12.75 -15.94
C HIS A 37 26.18 11.50 -16.66
N LYS A 38 27.15 10.86 -15.98
CA LYS A 38 27.52 9.46 -16.16
C LYS A 38 26.26 8.62 -16.15
N GLU A 39 26.22 7.59 -17.00
CA GLU A 39 25.21 6.53 -16.98
C GLU A 39 24.91 6.11 -15.52
N ALA A 40 23.64 5.83 -15.24
CA ALA A 40 23.24 5.35 -13.92
C ALA A 40 24.09 4.13 -13.56
N ASN A 41 24.54 4.05 -12.30
CA ASN A 41 25.29 2.87 -11.90
C ASN A 41 24.38 1.63 -11.93
N PHE A 42 24.95 0.47 -12.22
CA PHE A 42 24.22 -0.79 -12.36
C PHE A 42 23.29 -1.09 -11.18
N SER A 43 23.73 -0.79 -9.95
CA SER A 43 22.92 -1.01 -8.74
C SER A 43 21.65 -0.16 -8.71
N THR A 44 21.72 1.10 -9.18
CA THR A 44 20.57 2.00 -9.28
C THR A 44 19.59 1.51 -10.34
N GLU A 45 20.09 1.10 -11.51
CA GLU A 45 19.25 0.51 -12.55
C GLU A 45 18.54 -0.75 -12.04
N CYS A 46 19.26 -1.65 -11.37
CA CYS A 46 18.70 -2.86 -10.80
C CYS A 46 17.61 -2.58 -9.77
N LEU A 47 17.78 -1.57 -8.90
CA LEU A 47 16.77 -1.20 -7.90
C LEU A 47 15.46 -0.78 -8.57
N PHE A 48 15.52 0.13 -9.53
CA PHE A 48 14.31 0.63 -10.19
C PHE A 48 13.66 -0.42 -11.11
N LEU A 49 14.46 -1.26 -11.78
CA LEU A 49 13.94 -2.41 -12.52
C LEU A 49 13.28 -3.45 -11.59
N ALA A 50 13.84 -3.68 -10.41
CA ALA A 50 13.25 -4.58 -9.41
C ALA A 50 11.93 -4.02 -8.86
N MET A 51 11.85 -2.71 -8.61
CA MET A 51 10.60 -2.04 -8.25
C MET A 51 9.54 -2.22 -9.35
N GLN A 52 9.90 -1.99 -10.62
CA GLN A 52 9.00 -2.20 -11.75
C GLN A 52 8.54 -3.67 -11.89
N ALA A 53 9.46 -4.63 -11.67
CA ALA A 53 9.13 -6.05 -11.69
C ALA A 53 8.16 -6.42 -10.55
N SER A 54 8.36 -5.85 -9.35
CA SER A 54 7.45 -6.04 -8.21
C SER A 54 6.05 -5.48 -8.52
N HIS A 55 5.99 -4.28 -9.09
CA HIS A 55 4.75 -3.60 -9.49
C HIS A 55 3.93 -4.41 -10.51
N LEU A 56 4.58 -5.02 -11.50
CA LEU A 56 3.90 -5.80 -12.53
C LEU A 56 3.60 -7.25 -12.12
N GLY A 57 4.40 -7.80 -11.20
CA GLY A 57 4.36 -9.21 -10.82
C GLY A 57 3.72 -9.45 -9.45
N VAL A 58 4.40 -9.02 -8.40
CA VAL A 58 4.10 -9.38 -7.00
C VAL A 58 2.84 -8.68 -6.50
N VAL A 59 2.76 -7.36 -6.65
CA VAL A 59 1.64 -6.56 -6.14
C VAL A 59 0.30 -6.98 -6.75
N PRO A 60 0.18 -7.18 -8.09
CA PRO A 60 -1.06 -7.68 -8.68
C PRO A 60 -1.39 -9.11 -8.26
N ALA A 61 -0.39 -9.95 -7.98
CA ALA A 61 -0.61 -11.28 -7.45
C ALA A 61 -1.20 -11.26 -6.03
N MET A 62 -0.70 -10.37 -5.16
CA MET A 62 -1.27 -10.11 -3.82
C MET A 62 -2.71 -9.58 -3.91
N ALA A 63 -2.99 -8.64 -4.80
CA ALA A 63 -4.34 -8.14 -5.02
C ALA A 63 -5.30 -9.25 -5.52
N ARG A 64 -4.84 -10.12 -6.44
CA ARG A 64 -5.60 -11.29 -6.90
C ARG A 64 -5.87 -12.27 -5.76
N TYR A 65 -4.92 -12.46 -4.85
CA TYR A 65 -5.09 -13.31 -3.68
C TYR A 65 -6.24 -12.83 -2.78
N GLY A 66 -6.27 -11.55 -2.43
CA GLY A 66 -7.37 -10.97 -1.65
C GLY A 66 -8.74 -11.09 -2.35
N ARG A 67 -8.78 -10.92 -3.68
CA ARG A 67 -10.00 -11.17 -4.47
C ARG A 67 -10.46 -12.63 -4.41
N ARG A 68 -9.55 -13.60 -4.50
CA ARG A 68 -9.86 -15.04 -4.38
C ARG A 68 -10.48 -15.36 -3.02
N LEU A 69 -9.94 -14.80 -1.93
CA LEU A 69 -10.49 -15.01 -0.59
C LEU A 69 -11.91 -14.45 -0.43
N ARG A 70 -12.19 -13.28 -1.01
CA ARG A 70 -13.55 -12.70 -1.01
C ARG A 70 -14.54 -13.59 -1.77
N VAL A 71 -14.18 -14.00 -2.98
CA VAL A 71 -15.01 -14.90 -3.80
C VAL A 71 -15.24 -16.24 -3.11
N LEU A 72 -14.21 -16.80 -2.49
CA LEU A 72 -14.32 -18.07 -1.75
C LEU A 72 -15.31 -17.96 -0.59
N ARG A 73 -15.19 -16.91 0.24
CA ARG A 73 -16.09 -16.66 1.36
C ARG A 73 -17.54 -16.50 0.89
N GLU A 74 -17.75 -15.75 -0.17
CA GLU A 74 -19.10 -15.53 -0.72
C GLU A 74 -19.73 -16.82 -1.26
N LEU A 75 -18.98 -17.61 -2.04
CA LEU A 75 -19.47 -18.90 -2.54
C LEU A 75 -19.77 -19.89 -1.40
N GLN A 76 -18.96 -19.90 -0.34
CA GLN A 76 -19.21 -20.71 0.84
C GLN A 76 -20.47 -20.26 1.57
N ARG A 77 -20.64 -18.95 1.75
CA ARG A 77 -21.84 -18.36 2.37
C ARG A 77 -23.11 -18.72 1.61
N LEU A 78 -23.15 -18.49 0.29
CA LEU A 78 -24.31 -18.82 -0.54
C LEU A 78 -24.64 -20.32 -0.51
N ALA A 79 -23.61 -21.18 -0.53
CA ALA A 79 -23.80 -22.62 -0.42
C ALA A 79 -24.29 -23.05 0.98
N GLN A 80 -23.87 -22.37 2.05
CA GLN A 80 -24.33 -22.62 3.41
C GLN A 80 -25.78 -22.17 3.60
N GLU A 81 -26.14 -20.97 3.15
CA GLU A 81 -27.51 -20.44 3.25
C GLU A 81 -28.52 -21.30 2.47
N MET A 82 -28.16 -21.74 1.26
CA MET A 82 -29.01 -22.64 0.47
C MET A 82 -29.13 -24.04 1.10
N ALA A 83 -28.07 -24.56 1.71
CA ALA A 83 -28.12 -25.84 2.41
C ALA A 83 -28.93 -25.76 3.72
N ALA A 84 -28.84 -24.64 4.45
CA ALA A 84 -29.61 -24.44 5.68
C ALA A 84 -31.11 -24.32 5.41
N SER A 85 -31.49 -23.72 4.27
CA SER A 85 -32.89 -23.61 3.83
C SER A 85 -33.42 -24.86 3.12
N GLN A 86 -32.65 -25.95 3.06
CA GLN A 86 -33.03 -27.18 2.36
C GLN A 86 -34.44 -27.70 2.66
N PRO A 87 -34.90 -27.76 3.92
CA PRO A 87 -36.25 -28.23 4.24
C PRO A 87 -37.38 -27.42 3.59
N LEU A 88 -37.13 -26.16 3.21
CA LEU A 88 -38.14 -25.27 2.63
C LEU A 88 -38.37 -25.50 1.14
N TRP A 89 -37.41 -26.08 0.43
CA TRP A 89 -37.45 -26.20 -1.03
C TRP A 89 -37.23 -27.61 -1.55
N GLU A 90 -36.84 -28.57 -0.70
CA GLU A 90 -36.48 -29.93 -1.10
C GLU A 90 -37.63 -30.71 -1.75
N ASP A 91 -38.86 -30.53 -1.26
CA ASP A 91 -40.06 -31.17 -1.81
C ASP A 91 -40.80 -30.27 -2.82
N GLY A 92 -40.27 -29.08 -3.09
CA GLY A 92 -40.88 -28.08 -3.97
C GLY A 92 -40.49 -28.23 -5.45
N PRO A 93 -41.18 -27.51 -6.36
CA PRO A 93 -40.86 -27.52 -7.79
C PRO A 93 -39.45 -26.98 -8.11
N ALA A 94 -38.86 -26.21 -7.19
CA ALA A 94 -37.51 -25.65 -7.31
C ALA A 94 -36.39 -26.63 -6.90
N ALA A 95 -36.71 -27.82 -6.38
CA ALA A 95 -35.73 -28.73 -5.78
C ALA A 95 -34.57 -29.10 -6.71
N VAL A 96 -34.88 -29.47 -7.96
CA VAL A 96 -33.87 -29.86 -8.96
C VAL A 96 -32.95 -28.67 -9.29
N HIS A 97 -33.52 -27.47 -9.40
CA HIS A 97 -32.77 -26.25 -9.68
C HIS A 97 -31.83 -25.89 -8.52
N ASN A 98 -32.35 -25.89 -7.30
CA ASN A 98 -31.58 -25.55 -6.09
C ASN A 98 -30.46 -26.57 -5.83
N ARG A 99 -30.73 -27.87 -6.00
CA ARG A 99 -29.68 -28.92 -5.93
C ARG A 99 -28.57 -28.66 -6.95
N ARG A 100 -28.91 -28.26 -8.19
CA ARG A 100 -27.92 -27.93 -9.23
C ARG A 100 -27.11 -26.69 -8.89
N LEU A 101 -27.74 -25.62 -8.39
CA LEU A 101 -27.04 -24.41 -7.96
C LEU A 101 -26.09 -24.69 -6.80
N LEU A 102 -26.55 -25.40 -5.78
CA LEU A 102 -25.74 -25.80 -4.63
C LEU A 102 -24.52 -26.61 -5.06
N ALA A 103 -24.70 -27.59 -5.96
CA ALA A 103 -23.60 -28.37 -6.51
C ALA A 103 -22.59 -27.50 -7.28
N LYS A 104 -23.07 -26.54 -8.09
CA LYS A 104 -22.23 -25.59 -8.83
C LYS A 104 -21.41 -24.70 -7.90
N TRP A 105 -22.04 -24.05 -6.91
CA TRP A 105 -21.35 -23.17 -5.97
C TRP A 105 -20.30 -23.94 -5.15
N ARG A 106 -20.63 -25.14 -4.67
CA ARG A 106 -19.65 -26.00 -3.98
C ARG A 106 -18.47 -26.38 -4.88
N ALA A 107 -18.73 -26.73 -6.15
CA ALA A 107 -17.67 -27.04 -7.10
C ALA A 107 -16.77 -25.83 -7.39
N GLN A 108 -17.36 -24.64 -7.57
CA GLN A 108 -16.62 -23.41 -7.79
C GLN A 108 -15.80 -23.02 -6.54
N ALA A 109 -16.38 -23.14 -5.34
CA ALA A 109 -15.67 -22.91 -4.08
C ALA A 109 -14.45 -23.83 -3.95
N ARG A 110 -14.59 -25.13 -4.27
CA ARG A 110 -13.46 -26.07 -4.29
C ARG A 110 -12.35 -25.64 -5.25
N ARG A 111 -12.71 -25.21 -6.47
CA ARG A 111 -11.72 -24.74 -7.46
C ARG A 111 -10.98 -23.49 -6.98
N VAL A 112 -11.70 -22.52 -6.40
CA VAL A 112 -11.09 -21.30 -5.85
C VAL A 112 -10.22 -21.64 -4.64
N ALA A 113 -10.66 -22.55 -3.77
CA ALA A 113 -9.88 -23.00 -2.61
C ALA A 113 -8.56 -23.67 -3.02
N GLN A 114 -8.57 -24.53 -4.04
CA GLN A 114 -7.33 -25.11 -4.60
C GLN A 114 -6.40 -24.03 -5.16
N SER A 115 -6.93 -23.08 -5.93
CA SER A 115 -6.15 -21.95 -6.44
C SER A 115 -5.58 -21.06 -5.33
N LYS A 116 -6.28 -20.96 -4.20
CA LYS A 116 -5.84 -20.24 -3.01
C LYS A 116 -4.67 -20.95 -2.34
N LEU A 117 -4.70 -22.28 -2.20
CA LEU A 117 -3.57 -23.05 -1.65
C LEU A 117 -2.28 -22.87 -2.45
N CYS A 118 -2.34 -22.85 -3.78
CA CYS A 118 -1.16 -22.56 -4.61
C CYS A 118 -0.63 -21.15 -4.38
N ALA A 119 -1.52 -20.18 -4.18
CA ALA A 119 -1.13 -18.80 -3.89
C ALA A 119 -0.58 -18.64 -2.47
N ASP A 120 -1.10 -19.37 -1.48
CA ASP A 120 -0.55 -19.42 -0.12
C ASP A 120 0.91 -19.87 -0.16
N ALA A 121 1.20 -20.96 -0.88
CA ALA A 121 2.54 -21.53 -0.97
C ALA A 121 3.55 -20.60 -1.64
N GLY A 122 3.11 -19.73 -2.55
CA GLY A 122 3.99 -18.77 -3.23
C GLY A 122 4.08 -17.43 -2.51
N LEU A 123 2.94 -16.77 -2.29
CA LEU A 123 2.90 -15.38 -1.79
C LEU A 123 3.12 -15.26 -0.29
N LEU A 124 2.86 -16.32 0.47
CA LEU A 124 3.05 -16.34 1.92
C LEU A 124 4.31 -17.11 2.32
N ASP A 125 5.17 -17.42 1.34
CA ASP A 125 6.49 -18.00 1.55
C ASP A 125 7.39 -16.99 2.30
N PRO A 126 7.97 -17.36 3.45
CA PRO A 126 8.80 -16.45 4.24
C PRO A 126 10.01 -15.90 3.46
N LEU A 127 10.59 -16.70 2.56
CA LEU A 127 11.75 -16.27 1.77
C LEU A 127 11.35 -15.22 0.73
N LEU A 128 10.23 -15.41 0.02
CA LEU A 128 9.71 -14.38 -0.87
C LEU A 128 9.42 -13.07 -0.12
N LEU A 129 8.68 -13.16 1.00
CA LEU A 129 8.32 -11.97 1.79
C LEU A 129 9.57 -11.25 2.30
N SER A 130 10.57 -11.98 2.80
CA SER A 130 11.85 -11.41 3.23
C SER A 130 12.58 -10.68 2.09
N ARG A 131 12.58 -11.23 0.87
CA ARG A 131 13.18 -10.57 -0.30
C ARG A 131 12.41 -9.31 -0.71
N CYS A 132 11.08 -9.34 -0.65
CA CYS A 132 10.25 -8.16 -0.88
C CYS A 132 10.53 -7.07 0.16
N PHE A 133 10.66 -7.43 1.45
CA PHE A 133 11.09 -6.49 2.49
C PHE A 133 12.46 -5.91 2.18
N GLY A 134 13.45 -6.72 1.80
CA GLY A 134 14.77 -6.23 1.43
C GLY A 134 14.73 -5.19 0.30
N LEU A 135 13.92 -5.43 -0.74
CA LEU A 135 13.69 -4.47 -1.82
C LEU A 135 13.05 -3.17 -1.31
N TYR A 136 11.98 -3.26 -0.54
CA TYR A 136 11.24 -2.09 -0.06
C TYR A 136 11.98 -1.30 1.03
N ASN A 137 12.76 -1.96 1.88
CA ASN A 137 13.67 -1.30 2.83
C ASN A 137 14.74 -0.49 2.08
N LEU A 138 15.37 -1.09 1.06
CA LEU A 138 16.35 -0.40 0.22
C LEU A 138 15.74 0.77 -0.53
N ALA A 139 14.56 0.58 -1.14
CA ALA A 139 13.82 1.66 -1.80
C ALA A 139 13.50 2.78 -0.81
N ALA A 140 13.04 2.44 0.40
CA ALA A 140 12.73 3.42 1.43
C ALA A 140 13.95 4.21 1.89
N ALA A 141 15.12 3.57 2.05
CA ALA A 141 16.36 4.25 2.35
C ALA A 141 16.75 5.27 1.26
N VAL A 142 16.61 4.91 -0.01
CA VAL A 142 16.84 5.83 -1.14
C VAL A 142 15.83 6.98 -1.13
N PHE A 143 14.55 6.69 -0.92
CA PHE A 143 13.49 7.69 -0.85
C PHE A 143 13.68 8.67 0.31
N MET A 144 14.08 8.18 1.48
CA MET A 144 14.43 9.01 2.63
C MET A 144 15.62 9.90 2.36
N ALA A 145 16.68 9.39 1.73
CA ALA A 145 17.84 10.19 1.36
C ALA A 145 17.46 11.35 0.41
N VAL A 146 16.53 11.11 -0.52
CA VAL A 146 16.00 12.16 -1.40
C VAL A 146 15.09 13.14 -0.66
N LEU A 147 14.28 12.67 0.29
CA LEU A 147 13.45 13.55 1.14
C LEU A 147 14.31 14.49 2.00
N GLN A 148 15.39 13.95 2.57
CA GLN A 148 16.33 14.67 3.43
C GLN A 148 17.30 15.58 2.65
N SER A 149 17.35 15.49 1.32
CA SER A 149 18.20 16.37 0.51
C SER A 149 17.68 17.80 0.42
N ALA A 150 16.44 18.05 0.86
CA ALA A 150 15.86 19.39 0.97
C ALA A 150 15.75 19.82 2.43
N PRO A 151 15.81 21.13 2.72
CA PRO A 151 15.62 21.65 4.09
C PRO A 151 14.23 21.28 4.64
N ALA A 152 14.17 20.91 5.92
CA ALA A 152 12.96 20.42 6.58
C ALA A 152 11.77 21.41 6.54
N ASP A 153 12.07 22.72 6.49
CA ASP A 153 11.07 23.80 6.46
C ASP A 153 10.55 24.12 5.05
N ALA A 154 11.01 23.40 4.02
CA ALA A 154 10.47 23.57 2.67
C ALA A 154 8.97 23.29 2.68
N SER A 155 8.17 24.18 2.08
CA SER A 155 6.72 24.03 1.99
C SER A 155 6.27 22.94 1.00
N SER A 156 7.16 22.58 0.06
CA SER A 156 6.93 21.59 -0.99
C SER A 156 7.87 20.39 -0.85
N LEU A 157 7.49 19.27 -1.48
CA LEU A 157 8.36 18.10 -1.59
C LEU A 157 9.61 18.43 -2.44
N PRO A 158 10.77 17.82 -2.16
CA PRO A 158 11.93 17.94 -3.04
C PRO A 158 11.55 17.58 -4.48
N LYS A 159 12.03 18.36 -5.46
CA LYS A 159 11.65 18.19 -6.87
C LYS A 159 11.86 16.77 -7.38
N LEU A 160 12.99 16.14 -7.00
CA LEU A 160 13.30 14.77 -7.40
C LEU A 160 12.31 13.77 -6.77
N PHE A 161 11.96 13.95 -5.50
CA PHE A 161 10.96 13.10 -4.84
C PHE A 161 9.58 13.27 -5.47
N ALA A 162 9.19 14.52 -5.74
CA ALA A 162 7.92 14.85 -6.38
C ALA A 162 7.80 14.27 -7.81
N ALA A 163 8.93 14.00 -8.48
CA ALA A 163 8.97 13.41 -9.82
C ALA A 163 8.82 11.89 -9.83
N TYR A 164 8.98 11.21 -8.69
CA TYR A 164 8.78 9.76 -8.63
C TYR A 164 7.32 9.40 -8.92
N PRO A 165 7.08 8.25 -9.56
CA PRO A 165 5.73 7.72 -9.72
C PRO A 165 5.10 7.42 -8.35
N GLU A 166 3.81 7.70 -8.23
CA GLU A 166 3.04 7.45 -7.01
C GLU A 166 3.00 5.97 -6.62
N TRP A 167 3.00 5.09 -7.62
CA TRP A 167 2.89 3.65 -7.42
C TRP A 167 4.09 3.08 -6.67
N TYR A 168 5.23 3.76 -6.60
CA TYR A 168 6.33 3.35 -5.73
C TYR A 168 5.92 3.29 -4.26
N ILE A 169 5.15 4.28 -3.79
CA ILE A 169 4.67 4.30 -2.41
C ILE A 169 3.41 3.45 -2.27
N GLU A 170 2.53 3.43 -3.27
CA GLU A 170 1.34 2.57 -3.24
C GLU A 170 1.70 1.09 -3.14
N ASP A 171 2.70 0.63 -3.89
CA ASP A 171 3.15 -0.76 -3.86
C ASP A 171 3.72 -1.16 -2.49
N ILE A 172 4.48 -0.26 -1.85
CA ILE A 172 4.97 -0.46 -0.48
C ILE A 172 3.78 -0.58 0.49
N ALA A 173 2.80 0.31 0.37
CA ALA A 173 1.61 0.28 1.22
C ALA A 173 0.77 -0.98 1.00
N ASP A 174 0.53 -1.38 -0.24
CA ASP A 174 -0.22 -2.60 -0.59
C ASP A 174 0.49 -3.85 -0.09
N PHE A 175 1.82 -3.89 -0.20
CA PHE A 175 2.65 -4.95 0.37
C PHE A 175 2.51 -5.02 1.89
N LEU A 176 2.62 -3.88 2.59
CA LEU A 176 2.49 -3.83 4.05
C LEU A 176 1.10 -4.27 4.51
N LEU A 177 0.03 -3.79 3.87
CA LEU A 177 -1.35 -4.22 4.17
C LEU A 177 -1.52 -5.72 3.99
N PHE A 178 -0.97 -6.28 2.91
CA PHE A 178 -0.98 -7.71 2.66
C PHE A 178 -0.25 -8.49 3.76
N VAL A 179 0.96 -8.06 4.13
CA VAL A 179 1.75 -8.74 5.16
C VAL A 179 1.08 -8.62 6.53
N ILE A 180 0.64 -7.44 6.94
CA ILE A 180 -0.09 -7.23 8.20
C ILE A 180 -1.29 -8.17 8.29
N GLN A 181 -2.04 -8.31 7.20
CA GLN A 181 -3.25 -9.13 7.17
C GLN A 181 -2.98 -10.64 7.21
N TYR A 182 -1.96 -11.14 6.50
CA TYR A 182 -1.79 -12.58 6.28
C TYR A 182 -0.53 -13.20 6.93
N ARG A 183 0.47 -12.38 7.26
CA ARG A 183 1.78 -12.77 7.83
C ARG A 183 2.34 -11.66 8.74
N ALA A 184 1.56 -11.24 9.73
CA ALA A 184 1.90 -10.14 10.64
C ALA A 184 3.33 -10.19 11.22
N GLN A 185 3.85 -11.39 11.54
CA GLN A 185 5.21 -11.58 12.05
C GLN A 185 6.31 -11.07 11.09
N ALA A 186 6.08 -11.13 9.78
CA ALA A 186 7.08 -10.67 8.81
C ALA A 186 7.28 -9.15 8.83
N VAL A 187 6.36 -8.39 9.44
CA VAL A 187 6.48 -6.93 9.60
C VAL A 187 7.69 -6.54 10.46
N GLU A 188 8.19 -7.44 11.31
CA GLU A 188 9.42 -7.21 12.09
C GLU A 188 10.66 -6.94 11.21
N ALA A 189 10.63 -7.36 9.94
CA ALA A 189 11.68 -7.09 8.97
C ALA A 189 11.71 -5.62 8.46
N ALA A 190 10.75 -4.79 8.85
CA ALA A 190 10.73 -3.37 8.49
C ALA A 190 11.91 -2.63 9.14
N GLU A 191 12.80 -2.06 8.33
CA GLU A 191 13.95 -1.30 8.81
C GLU A 191 13.58 0.14 9.20
N ALA A 192 14.47 0.82 9.92
CA ALA A 192 14.25 2.19 10.39
C ALA A 192 13.87 3.14 9.24
N SER A 193 14.57 3.07 8.10
CA SER A 193 14.28 3.93 6.94
C SER A 193 12.88 3.75 6.37
N LEU A 194 12.33 2.52 6.41
CA LEU A 194 10.95 2.27 5.98
C LEU A 194 9.95 2.90 6.96
N VAL A 195 10.19 2.74 8.27
CA VAL A 195 9.34 3.35 9.31
C VAL A 195 9.39 4.88 9.23
N GLU A 196 10.58 5.46 9.08
CA GLU A 196 10.78 6.90 8.92
C GLU A 196 10.11 7.44 7.66
N LEU A 197 10.18 6.72 6.54
CA LEU A 197 9.49 7.10 5.31
C LEU A 197 7.98 7.16 5.52
N LEU A 198 7.38 6.11 6.11
CA LEU A 198 5.95 6.08 6.38
C LEU A 198 5.54 7.25 7.29
N ALA A 199 6.32 7.51 8.35
CA ALA A 199 6.06 8.61 9.27
C ALA A 199 6.13 9.97 8.58
N GLN A 200 7.16 10.20 7.77
CA GLN A 200 7.39 11.47 7.07
C GLN A 200 6.29 11.72 6.05
N LEU A 201 5.86 10.69 5.30
CA LEU A 201 4.78 10.80 4.32
C LEU A 201 3.42 11.05 4.97
N LEU A 202 3.13 10.42 6.11
CA LEU A 202 1.92 10.68 6.90
C LEU A 202 1.90 12.11 7.48
N CYS A 203 3.04 12.58 8.01
CA CYS A 203 3.15 13.95 8.54
C CYS A 203 3.06 15.02 7.43
N SER A 204 3.40 14.65 6.20
CA SER A 204 3.36 15.52 5.03
C SER A 204 2.26 15.14 4.03
N ALA A 205 1.18 14.50 4.50
CA ALA A 205 0.08 14.01 3.66
C ALA A 205 -0.59 15.10 2.79
N ASN A 206 -0.53 16.36 3.23
CA ASN A 206 -1.03 17.52 2.50
C ASN A 206 -0.17 17.93 1.29
N ARG A 207 1.08 17.45 1.22
CA ARG A 207 2.01 17.73 0.11
C ARG A 207 1.94 16.67 -0.98
N LEU A 208 1.39 15.50 -0.66
CA LEU A 208 1.18 14.41 -1.60
C LEU A 208 0.10 14.80 -2.62
N GLY A 209 0.38 14.48 -3.88
CA GLY A 209 -0.45 14.86 -5.02
C GLY A 209 -1.86 14.29 -5.03
N LYS A 210 -2.08 13.18 -4.32
CA LYS A 210 -3.33 12.43 -4.38
C LYS A 210 -3.82 12.02 -2.99
N PRO A 211 -5.10 12.32 -2.66
CA PRO A 211 -5.68 11.99 -1.35
C PRO A 211 -5.79 10.48 -1.11
N TYR A 212 -5.91 9.67 -2.18
CA TYR A 212 -5.97 8.20 -2.08
C TYR A 212 -4.70 7.57 -1.52
N LEU A 213 -3.53 8.09 -1.89
CA LEU A 213 -2.27 7.61 -1.35
C LEU A 213 -2.18 7.89 0.15
N SER A 214 -2.56 9.10 0.57
CA SER A 214 -2.65 9.49 1.97
C SER A 214 -3.64 8.61 2.75
N ALA A 215 -4.81 8.33 2.18
CA ALA A 215 -5.80 7.42 2.77
C ALA A 215 -5.23 6.01 2.99
N LYS A 216 -4.51 5.48 1.99
CA LYS A 216 -3.87 4.16 2.05
C LYS A 216 -2.77 4.11 3.11
N LEU A 217 -1.97 5.17 3.25
CA LEU A 217 -0.96 5.25 4.31
C LEU A 217 -1.60 5.29 5.71
N VAL A 218 -2.72 5.99 5.86
CA VAL A 218 -3.50 5.99 7.11
C VAL A 218 -4.07 4.59 7.39
N GLU A 219 -4.53 3.88 6.37
CA GLU A 219 -4.97 2.49 6.48
C GLU A 219 -3.83 1.57 6.94
N VAL A 220 -2.61 1.72 6.39
CA VAL A 220 -1.43 0.95 6.84
C VAL A 220 -1.19 1.16 8.33
N LEU A 221 -1.17 2.41 8.79
CA LEU A 221 -0.95 2.72 10.20
C LEU A 221 -2.08 2.16 11.08
N PHE A 222 -3.34 2.30 10.66
CA PHE A 222 -4.50 1.74 11.37
C PHE A 222 -4.45 0.20 11.45
N CYS A 223 -4.14 -0.48 10.35
CA CYS A 223 -4.02 -1.94 10.37
C CYS A 223 -2.85 -2.38 11.25
N ALA A 224 -1.73 -1.65 11.23
CA ALA A 224 -0.57 -1.95 12.07
C ALA A 224 -0.88 -1.77 13.57
N THR A 225 -1.69 -0.78 13.96
CA THR A 225 -2.10 -0.59 15.36
C THR A 225 -3.10 -1.65 15.82
N VAL A 226 -4.11 -1.96 15.02
CA VAL A 226 -5.19 -2.90 15.40
C VAL A 226 -4.71 -4.35 15.40
N ALA A 227 -3.76 -4.72 14.54
CA ALA A 227 -3.36 -6.11 14.37
C ALA A 227 -2.65 -6.74 15.59
N GLY A 228 -2.35 -5.98 16.66
CA GLY A 228 -1.77 -6.42 17.94
C GLY A 228 -0.35 -7.00 17.82
N SER A 229 -0.19 -8.04 17.02
CA SER A 229 1.04 -8.66 16.53
C SER A 229 1.93 -7.74 15.69
N CYS A 230 1.38 -6.68 15.07
CA CYS A 230 2.16 -5.66 14.34
C CYS A 230 2.42 -4.39 15.18
N GLY A 231 2.10 -4.42 16.49
CA GLY A 231 2.23 -3.25 17.37
C GLY A 231 3.64 -2.67 17.40
N GLN A 232 4.67 -3.45 17.07
CA GLN A 232 6.05 -2.95 16.96
C GLN A 232 6.23 -1.96 15.80
N LEU A 233 5.61 -2.16 14.64
CA LEU A 233 5.71 -1.20 13.52
C LEU A 233 5.02 0.10 13.87
N ALA A 234 3.78 0.01 14.37
CA ALA A 234 3.02 1.18 14.78
C ALA A 234 3.69 1.92 15.94
N GLY A 235 4.18 1.20 16.95
CA GLY A 235 4.92 1.78 18.08
C GLY A 235 6.18 2.51 17.60
N ARG A 236 7.04 1.86 16.81
CA ARG A 236 8.24 2.50 16.24
C ARG A 236 7.91 3.74 15.42
N LEU A 237 6.81 3.74 14.67
CA LEU A 237 6.38 4.90 13.89
C LEU A 237 5.91 6.04 14.80
N LEU A 238 5.07 5.74 15.78
CA LEU A 238 4.53 6.72 16.72
C LEU A 238 5.61 7.28 17.64
N ASP A 239 6.66 6.52 17.95
CA ASP A 239 7.79 6.96 18.77
C ASP A 239 8.72 7.96 18.04
N LEU A 240 8.60 8.10 16.71
CA LEU A 240 9.43 9.04 15.96
C LEU A 240 9.08 10.50 16.29
N PRO A 241 10.08 11.39 16.47
CA PRO A 241 9.84 12.79 16.85
C PRO A 241 8.88 13.55 15.91
N CYS A 242 8.97 13.28 14.60
CA CYS A 242 8.07 13.89 13.62
C CYS A 242 6.61 13.45 13.84
N ALA A 243 6.40 12.18 14.20
CA ALA A 243 5.07 11.65 14.46
C ALA A 243 4.46 12.29 15.72
N GLN A 244 5.24 12.39 16.81
CA GLN A 244 4.76 13.00 18.06
C GLN A 244 4.34 14.46 17.87
N GLN A 245 5.05 15.21 17.02
CA GLN A 245 4.82 16.64 16.82
C GLN A 245 3.76 16.95 15.75
N GLN A 246 3.75 16.20 14.64
CA GLN A 246 3.04 16.60 13.42
C GLN A 246 1.93 15.62 12.99
N LEU A 247 1.95 14.37 13.43
CA LEU A 247 0.98 13.36 12.96
C LEU A 247 -0.45 13.72 13.34
N GLY A 248 -0.70 14.11 14.59
CA GLY A 248 -2.04 14.50 15.05
C GLY A 248 -2.64 15.65 14.22
N PRO A 249 -1.95 16.80 14.09
CA PRO A 249 -2.38 17.89 13.22
C PRO A 249 -2.54 17.47 11.75
N ALA A 250 -1.64 16.64 11.21
CA ALA A 250 -1.72 16.17 9.83
C ALA A 250 -2.96 15.30 9.58
N LEU A 251 -3.27 14.37 10.49
CA LEU A 251 -4.47 13.54 10.41
C LEU A 251 -5.76 14.36 10.52
N MET A 252 -5.79 15.40 11.37
CA MET A 252 -6.96 16.27 11.50
C MET A 252 -7.18 17.17 10.27
N ARG A 253 -6.09 17.64 9.65
CA ARG A 253 -6.18 18.33 8.36
C ARG A 253 -6.71 17.40 7.27
N PHE A 254 -6.12 16.22 7.16
CA PHE A 254 -6.57 15.21 6.19
C PHE A 254 -8.03 14.80 6.41
N TYR A 255 -8.47 14.67 7.66
CA TYR A 255 -9.89 14.47 8.00
C TYR A 255 -10.77 15.57 7.40
N THR A 256 -10.37 16.84 7.57
CA THR A 256 -11.10 18.01 7.04
C THR A 256 -11.09 18.03 5.50
N ASP A 257 -9.97 17.69 4.87
CA ASP A 257 -9.84 17.66 3.42
C ASP A 257 -10.75 16.60 2.79
N VAL A 258 -10.77 15.40 3.39
CA VAL A 258 -11.70 14.32 3.03
C VAL A 258 -13.15 14.73 3.29
N GLU A 259 -13.42 15.56 4.32
CA GLU A 259 -14.75 16.12 4.55
C GLU A 259 -15.26 17.01 3.42
N SER A 260 -14.36 17.81 2.86
CA SER A 260 -14.68 18.81 1.84
C SER A 260 -14.78 18.24 0.42
N THR A 261 -14.23 17.06 0.16
CA THR A 261 -14.31 16.36 -1.14
C THR A 261 -15.68 15.68 -1.31
N GLY A 262 -16.39 16.03 -2.38
CA GLY A 262 -17.84 15.87 -2.51
C GLY A 262 -18.33 14.86 -3.54
N ALA A 263 -17.49 13.99 -4.11
CA ALA A 263 -17.96 13.04 -5.11
C ALA A 263 -18.55 11.75 -4.49
N ALA A 264 -19.61 11.20 -5.10
CA ALA A 264 -20.37 10.09 -4.55
C ALA A 264 -19.61 8.73 -4.46
N SER A 265 -18.56 8.50 -5.26
CA SER A 265 -17.68 7.33 -5.10
C SER A 265 -16.64 7.52 -4.00
N GLU A 266 -16.25 8.76 -3.69
CA GLU A 266 -15.39 9.12 -2.55
C GLU A 266 -16.12 8.94 -1.21
N PHE A 267 -17.45 8.81 -1.26
CA PHE A 267 -18.30 8.78 -0.07
C PHE A 267 -18.13 7.52 0.79
N TYR A 268 -17.86 6.35 0.18
CA TYR A 268 -17.65 5.10 0.92
C TYR A 268 -16.25 5.03 1.54
N ASP A 269 -15.24 5.49 0.82
CA ASP A 269 -13.87 5.59 1.35
C ASP A 269 -13.80 6.61 2.47
N LYS A 270 -14.55 7.72 2.37
CA LYS A 270 -14.62 8.77 3.39
C LYS A 270 -14.99 8.25 4.78
N PHE A 271 -16.02 7.42 4.93
CA PHE A 271 -16.39 6.91 6.25
C PHE A 271 -15.35 5.96 6.83
N THR A 272 -14.78 5.10 5.99
CA THR A 272 -13.67 4.22 6.40
C THR A 272 -12.45 5.02 6.84
N ILE A 273 -12.08 6.05 6.07
CA ILE A 273 -10.97 6.95 6.40
C ILE A 273 -11.23 7.67 7.73
N ARG A 274 -12.44 8.23 7.94
CA ARG A 274 -12.82 8.86 9.21
C ARG A 274 -12.71 7.90 10.39
N TYR A 275 -13.18 6.67 10.21
CA TYR A 275 -13.10 5.63 11.21
C TYR A 275 -11.63 5.31 11.56
N HIS A 276 -10.77 5.12 10.56
CA HIS A 276 -9.35 4.88 10.77
C HIS A 276 -8.69 6.03 11.54
N ILE A 277 -8.91 7.29 11.11
CA ILE A 277 -8.37 8.48 11.79
C ILE A 277 -8.86 8.56 13.24
N SER A 278 -10.15 8.30 13.47
CA SER A 278 -10.74 8.39 14.82
C SER A 278 -10.14 7.36 15.77
N ALA A 279 -10.01 6.11 15.31
CA ALA A 279 -9.40 5.04 16.09
C ALA A 279 -7.92 5.31 16.37
N LEU A 280 -7.17 5.82 15.39
CA LEU A 280 -5.78 6.21 15.56
C LEU A 280 -5.61 7.33 16.59
N ARG A 281 -6.50 8.33 16.58
CA ARG A 281 -6.48 9.42 17.56
C ARG A 281 -6.73 8.91 18.97
N GLU A 282 -7.70 8.03 19.16
CA GLU A 282 -8.01 7.45 20.48
C GLU A 282 -6.81 6.68 21.04
N MET A 283 -6.17 5.85 20.20
CA MET A 283 -4.96 5.10 20.60
C MET A 283 -3.75 6.00 20.86
N ALA A 284 -3.52 7.01 20.02
CA ALA A 284 -2.46 7.97 20.23
C ALA A 284 -2.69 8.77 21.53
N CYS A 285 -3.91 9.25 21.78
CA CYS A 285 -4.24 9.90 23.03
C CYS A 285 -3.95 8.99 24.24
N MET A 286 -4.26 7.69 24.17
CA MET A 286 -3.90 6.76 25.25
C MET A 286 -2.37 6.57 25.38
N ALA A 287 -1.64 6.48 24.26
CA ALA A 287 -0.18 6.35 24.27
C ALA A 287 0.57 7.61 24.75
N TYR A 288 0.01 8.81 24.55
CA TYR A 288 0.63 10.08 24.95
C TYR A 288 0.14 10.63 26.30
N ILE A 289 -1.07 10.28 26.75
CA ILE A 289 -1.62 10.73 28.03
C ILE A 289 -1.18 9.81 29.17
N VAL A 290 -1.12 8.49 28.97
CA VAL A 290 -0.77 7.53 30.04
C VAL A 290 0.68 7.66 30.55
N PRO A 291 1.71 7.98 29.75
CA PRO A 291 3.06 8.22 30.27
C PRO A 291 3.26 9.62 30.90
N CYS A 292 2.29 10.52 30.74
CA CYS A 292 2.35 11.90 31.23
C CYS A 292 1.53 12.14 32.51
N LEU A 293 0.82 11.13 33.03
CA LEU A 293 0.24 11.20 34.37
C LEU A 293 1.28 10.70 35.40
N PRO A 294 1.64 11.54 36.40
CA PRO A 294 2.49 11.12 37.51
C PRO A 294 1.82 10.08 38.42
#